data_AF-A0A8T5NX67-F1
#
_entry.id   AF-A0A8T5NX67-F1
#
_cell.length_a   1.000
_cell.length_b   1.000
_cell.length_c   1.000
_cell.angle_alpha   90.00
_cell.angle_beta   90.00
_cell.angle_gamma   90.00
#
_symmetry.space_group_name_H-M   'P 1'
#
loop_
_entity.id
_entity.type
_entity.pdbx_description
1 polymer ?
#
loop_
_entity_poly.entity_id
_entity_poly.type
_entity_poly.pdbx_seq_one_letter_code
_entity_poly.pdbx_strand_id
1 'polypeptide(L)'
;MSKKIPIKEGPLQPERQVSRRSVALRLKPYRALGLLSPGLFFLLLIYSGALLSLFVFSFFRYSASGVEIMQKTFVLENYIRFLGDPFYLKVLWNTFKIAFIVTAICLVMGYPISYFMVRTRSRFGRRVIMMTVFISFLVSVLVRIFSWIIILGQNGLLNNFMVLIGIIDEEHRMQLLG
;
A
#
# COMPACT_ATOMS: atom_id res chain seq x y z
N MET A 1 -31.32 -4.33 82.33
CA MET A 1 -31.48 -5.68 81.75
C MET A 1 -32.41 -5.55 80.54
N SER A 2 -31.86 -5.23 79.36
CA SER A 2 -32.62 -5.18 78.10
C SER A 2 -31.85 -5.96 77.04
N LYS A 3 -32.57 -6.91 76.46
CA LYS A 3 -32.10 -8.07 75.71
C LYS A 3 -32.19 -7.72 74.22
N LYS A 4 -31.08 -7.90 73.50
CA LYS A 4 -30.87 -7.99 72.03
C LYS A 4 -31.93 -7.40 71.09
N ILE A 5 -31.50 -6.47 70.22
CA ILE A 5 -32.10 -6.30 68.88
C ILE A 5 -31.06 -6.82 67.86
N PRO A 6 -31.41 -7.77 66.99
CA PRO A 6 -30.48 -8.36 66.03
C PRO A 6 -30.19 -7.39 64.88
N ILE A 7 -28.90 -7.22 64.56
CA ILE A 7 -28.47 -6.50 63.37
C ILE A 7 -28.87 -7.37 62.17
N LYS A 8 -29.89 -6.92 61.42
CA LYS A 8 -30.26 -7.47 60.12
C LYS A 8 -29.05 -7.33 59.20
N GLU A 9 -28.39 -8.44 58.90
CA GLU A 9 -27.60 -8.58 57.68
C GLU A 9 -28.58 -8.46 56.50
N GLY A 10 -28.65 -7.25 55.93
CA GLY A 10 -29.36 -7.04 54.68
C GLY A 10 -28.74 -7.92 53.59
N PRO A 11 -29.53 -8.57 52.74
CA PRO A 11 -29.01 -9.45 51.71
C PRO A 11 -28.08 -8.66 50.76
N LEU A 12 -26.95 -9.29 50.41
CA LEU A 12 -25.97 -8.78 49.45
C LEU A 12 -26.68 -8.11 48.26
N GLN A 13 -26.53 -6.80 48.14
CA GLN A 13 -26.85 -6.12 46.90
C GLN A 13 -25.88 -6.66 45.83
N PRO A 14 -26.37 -7.21 44.70
CA PRO A 14 -25.52 -7.68 43.62
C PRO A 14 -24.96 -6.47 42.85
N GLU A 15 -24.08 -5.73 43.51
CA GLU A 15 -23.21 -4.75 42.87
C GLU A 15 -22.31 -5.52 41.88
N ARG A 16 -22.29 -5.08 40.61
CA ARG A 16 -21.57 -5.64 39.46
C ARG A 16 -22.31 -6.67 38.60
N GLN A 17 -23.61 -6.47 38.39
CA GLN A 17 -24.21 -6.73 37.08
C GLN A 17 -23.89 -5.61 36.06
N VAL A 18 -22.66 -5.08 36.04
CA VAL A 18 -22.16 -4.33 34.86
C VAL A 18 -21.87 -5.37 33.79
N SER A 19 -22.97 -5.85 33.22
CA SER A 19 -23.17 -6.13 31.81
C SER A 19 -21.86 -6.48 31.12
N ARG A 20 -21.38 -7.69 31.42
CA ARG A 20 -20.59 -8.51 30.52
C ARG A 20 -21.44 -8.82 29.27
N ARG A 21 -21.92 -7.80 28.55
CA ARG A 21 -22.04 -7.85 27.09
C ARG A 21 -20.58 -7.74 26.61
N SER A 22 -19.75 -8.76 26.73
CA SER A 22 -19.84 -9.94 25.87
C SER A 22 -20.72 -9.71 24.64
N VAL A 23 -20.48 -8.61 23.92
CA VAL A 23 -20.71 -8.57 22.47
C VAL A 23 -19.66 -9.49 21.85
N ALA A 24 -19.65 -10.74 22.29
CA ALA A 24 -19.01 -11.82 21.59
C ALA A 24 -19.91 -12.03 20.39
N LEU A 25 -19.63 -11.26 19.34
CA LEU A 25 -19.89 -11.64 17.96
C LEU A 25 -19.12 -12.95 17.71
N ARG A 26 -19.56 -14.04 18.34
CA ARG A 26 -19.34 -15.40 17.87
C ARG A 26 -20.25 -15.60 16.66
N LEU A 27 -20.02 -14.80 15.61
CA LEU A 27 -20.50 -15.13 14.30
C LEU A 27 -19.74 -16.40 13.91
N LYS A 28 -20.44 -17.53 13.95
CA LYS A 28 -19.90 -18.76 13.38
C LYS A 28 -19.51 -18.46 11.93
N PRO A 29 -18.30 -18.84 11.47
CA PRO A 29 -17.72 -18.33 10.22
C PRO A 29 -18.64 -18.56 9.02
N TYR A 30 -19.43 -19.64 9.00
CA TYR A 30 -20.38 -19.94 7.93
C TYR A 30 -21.58 -18.99 7.83
N ARG A 31 -22.03 -18.34 8.92
CA ARG A 31 -23.11 -17.34 8.89
C ARG A 31 -22.61 -15.96 8.46
N ALA A 32 -21.37 -15.61 8.84
CA ALA A 32 -20.70 -14.43 8.29
C ALA A 32 -20.38 -14.62 6.80
N LEU A 33 -19.97 -15.82 6.40
CA LEU A 33 -19.71 -16.18 5.01
C LEU A 33 -20.99 -16.20 4.16
N GLY A 34 -22.12 -16.62 4.72
CA GLY A 34 -23.43 -16.54 4.07
C GLY A 34 -23.99 -15.12 3.90
N LEU A 35 -23.53 -14.16 4.71
CA LEU A 35 -23.90 -12.74 4.58
C LEU A 35 -22.95 -11.99 3.62
N LEU A 36 -21.69 -12.43 3.54
CA LEU A 36 -20.69 -11.91 2.61
C LEU A 36 -20.77 -12.56 1.21
N SER A 37 -21.46 -13.71 1.07
CA SER A 37 -21.51 -14.49 -0.17
C SER A 37 -22.03 -13.72 -1.39
N PRO A 38 -23.10 -12.90 -1.34
CA PRO A 38 -23.53 -12.18 -2.54
C PRO A 38 -22.51 -11.12 -2.97
N GLY A 39 -21.85 -10.45 -2.01
CA GLY A 39 -20.81 -9.47 -2.30
C GLY A 39 -19.55 -10.11 -2.87
N LEU A 40 -19.12 -11.25 -2.30
CA LEU A 40 -17.97 -12.00 -2.79
C LEU A 40 -18.23 -12.56 -4.19
N PHE A 41 -19.42 -13.10 -4.42
CA PHE A 41 -19.85 -13.60 -5.73
C PHE A 41 -19.83 -12.50 -6.78
N PHE A 42 -20.41 -11.33 -6.47
CA PHE A 42 -20.42 -10.20 -7.39
C PHE A 42 -19.01 -9.68 -7.71
N LEU A 43 -18.14 -9.58 -6.70
CA LEU A 43 -16.74 -9.15 -6.88
C LEU A 43 -15.96 -10.15 -7.74
N LEU A 44 -16.11 -11.46 -7.47
CA LEU A 44 -15.48 -12.51 -8.27
C LEU A 44 -16.00 -12.51 -9.70
N LEU A 45 -17.30 -12.30 -9.91
CA LEU A 45 -17.91 -12.25 -11.24
C LEU A 45 -17.33 -11.09 -12.06
N ILE A 46 -17.28 -9.89 -11.50
CA ILE A 46 -16.73 -8.71 -12.19
C ILE A 46 -15.24 -8.88 -12.47
N TYR A 47 -14.46 -9.31 -11.47
CA TYR A 47 -13.02 -9.48 -11.61
C TYR A 47 -12.67 -10.58 -12.61
N SER A 48 -13.37 -11.71 -12.55
CA SER A 48 -13.20 -12.80 -13.52
C SER A 48 -13.61 -12.37 -14.92
N GLY A 49 -14.68 -11.59 -15.06
CA GLY A 49 -15.10 -11.01 -16.35
C GLY A 49 -14.03 -10.08 -16.94
N ALA A 50 -13.42 -9.22 -16.13
CA ALA A 50 -12.34 -8.33 -16.55
C ALA A 50 -11.06 -9.09 -16.92
N LEU A 51 -10.71 -10.15 -16.18
CA LEU A 51 -9.58 -11.01 -16.54
C LEU A 51 -9.84 -11.78 -17.82
N LEU A 52 -11.07 -12.29 -18.00
CA LEU A 52 -11.46 -13.01 -19.22
C LEU A 52 -11.45 -12.07 -20.43
N SER A 53 -11.93 -10.82 -20.29
CA SER A 53 -11.89 -9.85 -21.37
C SER A 53 -10.45 -9.49 -21.75
N LEU A 54 -9.56 -9.29 -20.76
CA LEU A 54 -8.12 -9.10 -21.03
C LEU A 54 -7.49 -10.32 -21.71
N PHE A 55 -7.86 -11.52 -21.28
CA PHE A 55 -7.39 -12.75 -21.90
C PHE A 55 -7.84 -12.83 -23.35
N VAL A 56 -9.13 -12.56 -23.64
CA VAL A 56 -9.70 -12.50 -25.00
C VAL A 56 -9.03 -11.41 -25.84
N PHE A 57 -8.79 -10.22 -25.27
CA PHE A 57 -8.07 -9.14 -25.94
C PHE A 57 -6.63 -9.49 -26.26
N SER A 58 -5.97 -10.34 -25.47
CA SER A 58 -4.64 -10.85 -25.80
C SER A 58 -4.60 -11.67 -27.10
N PHE A 59 -5.74 -12.15 -27.62
CA PHE A 59 -5.83 -12.86 -28.91
C PHE A 59 -6.05 -11.92 -30.10
N PHE A 60 -6.38 -10.65 -29.87
CA PHE A 60 -6.63 -9.67 -30.92
C PHE A 60 -5.46 -8.69 -31.01
N ARG A 61 -4.83 -8.56 -32.19
CA ARG A 61 -3.85 -7.48 -32.40
C ARG A 61 -4.58 -6.15 -32.53
N TYR A 62 -4.27 -5.20 -31.66
CA TYR A 62 -4.62 -3.80 -31.88
C TYR A 62 -3.58 -3.18 -32.82
N SER A 63 -3.97 -2.99 -34.08
CA SER A 63 -3.15 -2.25 -35.04
C SER A 63 -3.28 -0.75 -34.75
N ALA A 64 -2.16 -0.08 -34.46
CA ALA A 64 -2.12 1.36 -34.17
C ALA A 64 -2.55 2.24 -35.37
N SER A 65 -2.68 1.67 -36.57
CA SER A 65 -3.04 2.36 -37.80
C SER A 65 -4.52 2.32 -38.17
N GLY A 66 -5.41 1.78 -37.32
CA GLY A 66 -6.87 1.95 -37.42
C GLY A 66 -7.59 1.33 -38.63
N VAL A 67 -6.86 0.75 -39.61
CA VAL A 67 -7.45 0.27 -40.88
C VAL A 67 -7.65 -1.26 -40.92
N GLU A 68 -6.94 -2.03 -40.09
CA GLU A 68 -7.12 -3.49 -40.04
C GLU A 68 -7.28 -3.96 -38.59
N ILE A 69 -8.52 -3.93 -38.12
CA ILE A 69 -8.83 -4.15 -36.69
C ILE A 69 -8.77 -5.64 -36.31
N MET A 70 -8.65 -6.59 -37.24
CA MET A 70 -8.77 -8.01 -36.90
C MET A 70 -7.91 -8.94 -37.78
N GLN A 71 -6.58 -8.89 -37.63
CA GLN A 71 -5.72 -9.98 -38.12
C GLN A 71 -5.53 -11.03 -37.04
N LYS A 72 -6.05 -12.25 -37.28
CA LYS A 72 -5.92 -13.41 -36.40
C LYS A 72 -4.52 -14.04 -36.57
N THR A 73 -3.49 -13.40 -36.03
CA THR A 73 -2.16 -14.02 -35.95
C THR A 73 -2.07 -14.98 -34.77
N PHE A 74 -1.34 -16.09 -34.95
CA PHE A 74 -1.15 -17.11 -33.92
C PHE A 74 -0.50 -16.52 -32.66
N VAL A 75 -1.12 -16.80 -31.51
CA VAL A 75 -0.76 -16.41 -30.14
C VAL A 75 0.75 -16.43 -29.89
N LEU A 76 1.44 -17.47 -30.38
CA LEU A 76 2.84 -17.73 -30.12
C LEU A 76 3.78 -16.65 -30.67
N GLU A 77 3.43 -16.03 -31.80
CA GLU A 77 4.27 -15.02 -32.44
C GLU A 77 4.36 -13.72 -31.63
N ASN A 78 3.29 -13.35 -30.91
CA ASN A 78 3.28 -12.17 -30.05
C ASN A 78 4.21 -12.36 -28.84
N TYR A 79 4.17 -13.54 -28.20
CA TYR A 79 5.05 -13.87 -27.09
C TYR A 79 6.51 -14.04 -27.54
N ILE A 80 6.75 -14.65 -28.72
CA ILE A 80 8.10 -14.78 -29.28
C ILE A 80 8.66 -13.40 -29.63
N ARG A 81 7.87 -12.49 -30.21
CA ARG A 81 8.30 -11.12 -30.49
C ARG A 81 8.60 -10.34 -29.22
N PHE A 82 7.78 -10.49 -28.18
CA PHE A 82 8.02 -9.89 -26.88
C PHE A 82 9.31 -10.41 -26.21
N LEU A 83 9.55 -11.72 -26.27
CA LEU A 83 10.74 -12.36 -25.69
C LEU A 83 11.99 -12.20 -26.55
N GLY A 84 11.85 -11.97 -27.85
CA GLY A 84 12.96 -11.79 -28.79
C GLY A 84 13.44 -10.35 -28.92
N ASP A 85 12.63 -9.37 -28.52
CA ASP A 85 13.02 -7.96 -28.58
C ASP A 85 13.88 -7.58 -27.36
N PRO A 86 15.15 -7.17 -27.57
CA PRO A 86 16.02 -6.76 -26.48
C PRO A 86 15.50 -5.55 -25.70
N PHE A 87 14.66 -4.71 -26.31
CA PHE A 87 14.03 -3.58 -25.63
C PHE A 87 13.06 -4.05 -24.53
N TYR A 88 12.14 -4.96 -24.83
CA TYR A 88 11.17 -5.47 -23.86
C TYR A 88 11.86 -6.25 -22.73
N LEU A 89 12.87 -7.07 -23.06
CA LEU A 89 13.68 -7.77 -22.07
C LEU A 89 14.44 -6.81 -21.15
N LYS A 90 14.99 -5.72 -21.70
CA LYS A 90 15.70 -4.70 -20.91
C LYS A 90 14.75 -3.98 -19.94
N VAL A 91 13.55 -3.63 -20.38
CA VAL A 91 12.53 -3.02 -19.51
C VAL A 91 12.11 -3.98 -18.39
N LEU A 92 11.91 -5.26 -18.71
CA LEU A 92 11.61 -6.29 -17.72
C LEU A 92 12.73 -6.40 -16.68
N TRP A 93 13.99 -6.50 -17.13
CA TRP A 93 15.15 -6.58 -16.25
C TRP A 93 15.31 -5.33 -15.38
N ASN A 94 15.10 -4.14 -15.93
CA ASN A 94 15.15 -2.90 -15.18
C ASN A 94 14.07 -2.87 -14.07
N THR A 95 12.87 -3.35 -14.37
CA THR A 95 11.78 -3.44 -13.38
C THR A 95 12.16 -4.37 -12.22
N PHE A 96 12.69 -5.56 -12.53
CA PHE A 96 13.19 -6.48 -11.50
C PHE A 96 14.34 -5.89 -10.69
N LYS A 97 15.30 -5.25 -11.36
CA LYS A 97 16.45 -4.60 -10.71
C LYS A 97 15.99 -3.51 -9.75
N ILE A 98 15.08 -2.63 -10.17
CA ILE A 98 14.53 -1.56 -9.33
C ILE A 98 13.76 -2.17 -8.17
N ALA A 99 12.90 -3.16 -8.41
CA ALA A 99 12.15 -3.83 -7.35
C ALA A 99 13.09 -4.44 -6.29
N PHE A 100 14.14 -5.14 -6.73
CA PHE A 100 15.12 -5.74 -5.83
C PHE A 100 15.87 -4.71 -5.00
N ILE A 101 16.36 -3.64 -5.63
CA ILE A 101 17.06 -2.54 -4.95
C ILE A 101 16.13 -1.89 -3.91
N VAL A 102 14.89 -1.59 -4.29
CA VAL A 102 13.89 -1.00 -3.39
C VAL A 102 13.60 -1.95 -2.22
N THR A 103 13.38 -3.24 -2.47
CA THR A 103 13.16 -4.23 -1.41
C THR A 103 14.35 -4.32 -0.45
N ALA A 104 15.58 -4.34 -0.97
CA ALA A 104 16.78 -4.37 -0.15
C ALA A 104 16.90 -3.12 0.74
N ILE A 105 16.68 -1.93 0.16
CA ILE A 105 16.69 -0.66 0.92
C ILE A 105 15.57 -0.66 1.98
N CYS A 106 14.37 -1.12 1.63
CA CYS A 106 13.25 -1.24 2.57
C CYS A 106 13.56 -2.20 3.72
N LEU A 107 14.28 -3.30 3.48
CA LEU A 107 14.74 -4.21 4.53
C LEU A 107 15.76 -3.52 5.43
N VAL A 108 16.79 -2.88 4.86
CA VAL A 108 17.85 -2.21 5.61
C VAL A 108 17.31 -1.06 6.47
N MET A 109 16.37 -0.28 5.95
CA MET A 109 15.75 0.84 6.67
C MET A 109 14.61 0.39 7.60
N GLY A 110 13.78 -0.54 7.16
CA GLY A 110 12.60 -1.01 7.89
C GLY A 110 12.96 -1.90 9.09
N TYR A 111 14.01 -2.71 8.98
CA TYR A 111 14.48 -3.58 10.06
C TYR A 111 14.83 -2.80 11.34
N PRO A 112 15.70 -1.77 11.33
CA PRO A 112 16.01 -1.01 12.54
C PRO A 112 14.77 -0.31 13.10
N ILE A 113 13.91 0.25 12.26
CA ILE A 113 12.66 0.89 12.69
C ILE A 113 11.76 -0.11 13.43
N SER A 114 11.59 -1.31 12.88
CA SER A 114 10.79 -2.37 13.50
C SER A 114 11.41 -2.84 14.83
N TYR A 115 12.74 -2.94 14.88
CA TYR A 115 13.48 -3.33 16.08
C TYR A 115 13.32 -2.29 17.21
N PHE A 116 13.49 -1.00 16.91
CA PHE A 116 13.24 0.09 17.87
C PHE A 116 11.77 0.12 18.32
N MET A 117 10.83 -0.19 17.43
CA MET A 117 9.41 -0.21 17.76
C MET A 117 9.05 -1.31 18.77
N VAL A 118 9.73 -2.46 18.73
CA VAL A 118 9.55 -3.56 19.70
C VAL A 118 10.26 -3.27 21.03
N ARG A 119 11.44 -2.64 20.99
CA ARG A 119 12.25 -2.35 22.19
C ARG A 119 11.75 -1.15 23.00
N THR A 120 10.96 -0.26 22.39
CA THR A 120 10.46 0.95 23.05
C THR A 120 9.36 0.63 24.08
N ARG A 121 9.69 0.78 25.38
CA ARG A 121 8.76 0.57 26.50
C ARG A 121 7.70 1.68 26.63
N SER A 122 8.00 2.89 26.14
CA SER A 122 7.06 4.02 26.14
C SER A 122 5.97 3.84 25.09
N ARG A 123 4.71 3.77 25.56
CA ARG A 123 3.52 3.71 24.69
C ARG A 123 3.42 4.92 23.76
N PHE A 124 3.90 6.08 24.20
CA PHE A 124 3.88 7.32 23.42
C PHE A 124 4.90 7.27 22.27
N GLY A 125 6.15 6.89 22.55
CA GLY A 125 7.20 6.79 21.53
C GLY A 125 6.84 5.81 20.41
N ARG A 126 6.29 4.64 20.77
CA ARG A 126 5.78 3.67 19.78
C ARG A 126 4.64 4.24 18.92
N ARG A 127 3.74 5.04 19.51
CA ARG A 127 2.62 5.66 18.79
C ARG A 127 3.11 6.72 17.79
N VAL A 128 4.09 7.52 18.16
CA VAL A 128 4.69 8.54 17.28
C VAL A 128 5.36 7.88 16.07
N ILE A 129 6.19 6.85 16.27
CA ILE A 129 6.85 6.14 15.16
C ILE A 129 5.82 5.56 14.18
N MET A 130 4.77 4.90 14.68
CA MET A 130 3.70 4.39 13.83
C MET A 130 2.99 5.51 13.06
N MET A 131 2.66 6.62 13.72
CA MET A 131 1.99 7.77 13.10
C MET A 131 2.83 8.38 11.98
N THR A 132 4.15 8.52 12.15
CA THR A 132 5.05 9.05 11.12
C THR A 132 5.12 8.13 9.89
N VAL A 133 5.15 6.82 10.09
CA VAL A 133 5.10 5.87 8.96
C VAL A 133 3.75 5.92 8.28
N PHE A 134 2.66 5.98 9.06
CA PHE A 134 1.30 6.01 8.52
C PHE A 134 1.01 7.30 7.75
N ILE A 135 1.44 8.46 8.25
CA ILE A 135 1.27 9.73 7.55
C ILE A 135 2.07 9.75 6.23
N SER A 136 3.27 9.15 6.20
CA SER A 136 4.03 8.98 4.97
C SER A 136 3.31 8.06 3.96
N PHE A 137 2.59 7.06 4.46
CA PHE A 137 1.76 6.18 3.64
C PHE A 137 0.49 6.88 3.12
N LEU A 138 -0.09 7.81 3.90
CA LEU A 138 -1.28 8.58 3.49
C LEU A 138 -1.00 9.57 2.35
N VAL A 139 0.27 9.98 2.17
CA VAL A 139 0.66 10.82 1.04
C VAL A 139 0.60 9.99 -0.26
N SER A 140 -0.25 10.41 -1.19
CA SER A 140 -0.42 9.73 -2.47
C SER A 140 0.89 9.70 -3.28
N VAL A 141 1.05 8.70 -4.16
CA VAL A 141 2.20 8.59 -5.07
C VAL A 141 2.38 9.86 -5.90
N LEU A 142 1.27 10.48 -6.35
CA LEU A 142 1.32 11.70 -7.15
C LEU A 142 1.99 12.86 -6.44
N VAL A 143 1.63 13.12 -5.17
CA VAL A 143 2.24 14.18 -4.38
C VAL A 143 3.75 13.94 -4.27
N ARG A 144 4.18 12.71 -3.98
CA ARG A 144 5.61 12.35 -3.92
C ARG A 144 6.33 12.63 -5.24
N ILE A 145 5.73 12.25 -6.38
CA ILE A 145 6.29 12.51 -7.71
C ILE A 145 6.48 14.02 -7.94
N PHE A 146 5.43 14.82 -7.69
CA PHE A 146 5.50 16.28 -7.84
C PHE A 146 6.50 16.93 -6.88
N SER A 147 6.57 16.47 -5.63
CA SER A 147 7.54 16.97 -4.65
C SER A 147 8.98 16.76 -5.15
N TRP A 148 9.31 15.57 -5.66
CA TRP A 148 10.64 15.32 -6.22
C TRP A 148 10.92 16.20 -7.43
N ILE A 149 9.96 16.34 -8.36
CA ILE A 149 10.10 17.22 -9.53
C ILE A 149 10.39 18.67 -9.13
N ILE A 150 9.67 19.20 -8.12
CA ILE A 150 9.86 20.57 -7.64
C ILE A 150 11.22 20.73 -6.93
N ILE A 151 11.61 19.77 -6.09
CA ILE A 151 12.86 19.81 -5.33
C ILE A 151 14.09 19.71 -6.24
N LEU A 152 14.04 18.80 -7.22
CA LEU A 152 15.09 18.54 -8.20
C LEU A 152 15.01 19.45 -9.43
N GLY A 153 13.98 20.27 -9.55
CA GLY A 153 13.80 21.20 -10.65
C GLY A 153 14.91 22.26 -10.69
N GLN A 154 15.03 22.95 -11.83
CA GLN A 154 16.12 23.92 -12.05
C GLN A 154 16.17 25.06 -11.04
N ASN A 155 15.02 25.51 -10.52
CA ASN A 155 14.93 26.52 -9.44
C ASN A 155 14.58 25.87 -8.08
N GLY A 156 14.72 24.56 -7.97
CA GLY A 156 14.30 23.79 -6.82
C GLY A 156 15.18 24.05 -5.59
N LEU A 157 14.64 23.69 -4.42
CA LEU A 157 15.33 23.84 -3.14
C LEU A 157 16.72 23.20 -3.14
N LEU A 158 16.88 22.05 -3.81
CA LEU A 158 18.16 21.34 -3.85
C LEU A 158 19.19 22.10 -4.68
N ASN A 159 18.82 22.59 -5.87
CA ASN A 159 19.75 23.30 -6.74
C ASN A 159 20.22 24.62 -6.09
N ASN A 160 19.28 25.38 -5.51
CA ASN A 160 19.61 26.61 -4.79
C ASN A 160 20.51 26.34 -3.57
N PHE A 161 20.31 25.23 -2.86
CA PHE A 161 21.16 24.83 -1.75
C PHE A 161 22.57 24.44 -2.21
N MET A 162 22.71 23.79 -3.37
CA MET A 162 24.01 23.41 -3.94
C MET A 162 24.79 24.63 -4.46
N VAL A 163 24.12 25.63 -5.03
CA VAL A 163 24.72 26.93 -5.37
C VAL A 163 25.17 27.67 -4.11
N LEU A 164 24.34 27.67 -3.05
CA LEU A 164 24.65 28.34 -1.79
C LEU A 164 25.87 27.74 -1.06
N ILE A 165 26.12 26.44 -1.20
CA ILE A 165 27.32 25.77 -0.67
C ILE A 165 28.52 25.89 -1.62
N GLY A 166 28.34 26.49 -2.80
CA GLY A 166 29.41 26.72 -3.78
C GLY A 166 29.85 25.46 -4.53
N ILE A 167 29.01 24.41 -4.55
CA ILE A 167 29.29 23.16 -5.27
C ILE A 167 28.99 23.32 -6.78
N ILE A 168 28.10 24.26 -7.14
CA ILE A 168 27.64 24.50 -8.51
C ILE A 168 27.66 26.01 -8.79
N ASP A 169 28.26 26.41 -9.91
CA ASP A 169 28.21 27.80 -10.41
C ASP A 169 26.82 28.14 -10.96
N GLU A 170 26.38 29.39 -10.79
CA GLU A 170 25.07 29.89 -11.27
C GLU A 170 24.86 29.61 -12.78
N GLU A 171 25.96 29.61 -13.55
CA GLU A 171 26.00 29.30 -14.99
C GLU A 171 25.76 27.82 -15.32
N HIS A 172 26.10 26.91 -14.41
CA HIS A 172 25.95 25.45 -14.56
C HIS A 172 24.66 24.90 -13.93
N ARG A 173 23.72 25.77 -13.49
CA ARG A 173 22.38 25.34 -13.10
C ARG A 173 21.84 24.42 -14.20
N MET A 174 21.59 23.15 -13.90
CA MET A 174 21.28 22.12 -14.88
C MET A 174 20.20 22.56 -15.89
N GLN A 175 20.63 23.12 -17.04
CA GLN A 175 19.77 23.72 -18.07
C GLN A 175 18.97 22.68 -18.88
N LEU A 176 18.97 21.41 -18.47
CA LEU A 176 18.45 20.27 -19.24
C LEU A 176 16.91 20.21 -19.40
N LEU A 177 16.15 21.18 -18.89
CA LEU A 177 14.68 21.24 -18.98
C LEU A 177 14.19 22.70 -19.15
N GLY A 178 14.78 23.41 -20.11
CA GLY A 178 14.17 24.55 -20.78
C GLY A 178 13.74 24.13 -22.18
#